data_AF-A0A7W7AZ17-F1
#
_entry.id   AF-A0A7W7AZ17-F1
#
_cell.length_a   1.000
_cell.length_b   1.000
_cell.length_c   1.000
_cell.angle_alpha   90.00
_cell.angle_beta   90.00
_cell.angle_gamma   90.00
#
_symmetry.space_group_name_H-M   'P 1'
#
loop_
_entity.id
_entity.type
_entity.pdbx_description
1 polymer ?
#
loop_
_entity_poly.entity_id
_entity_poly.type
_entity_poly.pdbx_seq_one_letter_code
_entity_poly.pdbx_strand_id
1 'polypeptide(L)' 'MLRRLAITVLLAVPAAAAQAADGPALYKRCAACHLASGAGVPGAFPSLKTEPAALAAKPDGRRFLSFP' A
#
# COMPACT_ATOMS: atom_id res chain seq x y z
N MET A 1 -21.59 -27.67 29.38
CA MET A 1 -20.21 -27.11 29.47
C MET A 1 -19.35 -27.40 28.25
N LEU A 2 -19.60 -28.48 27.50
CA LEU A 2 -18.91 -28.81 26.23
C LEU A 2 -19.08 -27.76 25.10
N ARG A 3 -20.18 -27.01 25.13
CA ARG A 3 -20.54 -25.99 24.12
C ARG A 3 -19.69 -24.72 24.19
N ARG A 4 -18.98 -24.49 25.32
CA ARG A 4 -18.03 -23.37 25.49
C ARG A 4 -16.62 -23.72 25.04
N LEU A 5 -16.24 -25.00 25.06
CA LEU A 5 -14.92 -25.48 24.62
C LEU A 5 -14.74 -25.39 23.10
N ALA A 6 -15.83 -25.51 22.33
CA ALA A 6 -15.77 -25.42 20.87
C ALA A 6 -15.44 -24.01 20.35
N ILE A 7 -15.74 -22.95 21.12
CA ILE A 7 -15.55 -21.56 20.69
C ILE A 7 -14.07 -21.13 20.84
N THR A 8 -13.35 -21.69 21.80
CA THR A 8 -11.93 -21.36 22.04
C THR A 8 -10.95 -22.00 21.05
N VAL A 9 -11.36 -23.02 20.29
CA VAL A 9 -10.48 -23.70 19.32
C VAL A 9 -10.43 -22.96 17.97
N LEU A 10 -11.39 -22.07 17.68
CA LEU A 10 -11.47 -21.37 16.38
C LEU A 10 -10.43 -20.23 16.23
N LEU A 11 -9.75 -19.81 17.30
CA LEU A 11 -8.76 -18.72 17.27
C LEU A 11 -7.32 -19.18 17.00
N ALA A 12 -7.07 -20.48 16.86
CA ALA A 12 -5.72 -21.01 16.63
C ALA A 12 -5.38 -21.17 15.14
N VAL A 13 -5.89 -20.28 14.27
CA VAL A 13 -5.36 -20.17 12.91
C VAL A 13 -3.95 -19.59 13.06
N PRO A 14 -2.87 -20.32 12.69
CA PRO A 14 -1.56 -19.69 12.67
C PRO A 14 -1.70 -18.58 11.63
N ALA A 15 -1.38 -17.35 12.00
CA ALA A 15 -1.10 -16.33 11.01
C ALA A 15 0.04 -16.90 10.17
N ALA A 16 -0.29 -17.50 9.03
CA ALA A 16 0.69 -17.86 8.02
C ALA A 16 1.45 -16.55 7.80
N ALA A 17 2.71 -16.51 8.25
CA ALA A 17 3.51 -15.32 8.21
C ALA A 17 3.47 -14.83 6.76
N ALA A 18 2.73 -13.76 6.49
CA ALA A 18 2.67 -13.20 5.16
C ALA A 18 4.12 -12.88 4.81
N GLN A 19 4.70 -13.60 3.86
CA GLN A 19 6.07 -13.31 3.44
C GLN A 19 6.05 -11.88 2.92
N ALA A 20 6.72 -10.98 3.62
CA ALA A 20 6.86 -9.60 3.16
C ALA A 20 7.53 -9.67 1.79
N ALA A 21 6.84 -9.17 0.76
CA ALA A 21 7.42 -9.10 -0.57
C ALA A 21 8.68 -8.22 -0.53
N ASP A 22 9.67 -8.55 -1.35
CA ASP A 22 10.88 -7.74 -1.51
C ASP A 22 10.50 -6.38 -2.12
N GLY A 23 10.33 -5.39 -1.24
CA GLY A 23 9.94 -4.02 -1.60
C GLY A 23 10.86 -3.41 -2.66
N PRO A 24 12.20 -3.45 -2.49
CA PRO A 24 13.15 -3.03 -3.53
C PRO A 24 12.94 -3.70 -4.89
N ALA A 25 12.69 -5.01 -4.94
CA ALA A 25 12.43 -5.70 -6.20
C ALA A 25 11.12 -5.22 -6.86
N LEU A 26 10.07 -5.02 -6.08
CA LEU A 26 8.78 -4.49 -6.57
C LEU A 26 8.91 -3.04 -7.05
N TYR A 27 9.69 -2.21 -6.36
CA TYR A 27 9.87 -0.80 -6.66
C TYR A 27 10.38 -0.54 -8.08
N LYS A 28 11.12 -1.48 -8.66
CA LYS A 28 11.60 -1.40 -10.06
C LYS A 28 10.47 -1.14 -11.06
N ARG A 29 9.25 -1.63 -10.78
CA ARG A 29 8.06 -1.40 -11.63
C ARG A 29 7.55 0.03 -11.50
N CYS A 30 7.63 0.59 -10.30
CA CYS A 30 7.16 1.94 -9.97
C CYS A 30 8.15 3.00 -10.48
N ALA A 31 9.45 2.69 -10.44
CA ALA A 31 10.53 3.61 -10.79
C ALA A 31 10.48 4.09 -12.25
N ALA A 32 9.83 3.35 -13.15
CA ALA A 32 9.64 3.74 -14.54
C ALA A 32 8.87 5.07 -14.67
N CYS A 33 7.91 5.33 -13.79
CA CYS A 33 7.09 6.56 -13.80
C CYS A 33 7.43 7.49 -12.63
N HIS A 34 7.76 6.93 -11.46
CA HIS A 34 8.00 7.71 -10.25
C HIS A 34 9.49 8.04 -10.01
N LEU A 35 10.35 7.74 -10.98
CA LEU A 35 11.80 7.87 -10.94
C LEU A 35 12.48 6.96 -9.90
N ALA A 36 13.79 6.76 -10.03
CA ALA A 36 14.56 5.94 -9.10
C ALA A 36 14.46 6.43 -7.64
N SER A 37 14.37 7.75 -7.44
CA SER A 37 14.29 8.36 -6.11
C SER A 37 12.85 8.43 -5.56
N GLY A 38 11.83 8.12 -6.34
CA GLY A 38 10.42 8.24 -5.92
C GLY A 38 9.90 9.68 -5.96
N ALA A 39 10.68 10.62 -6.50
CA ALA A 39 10.30 12.02 -6.59
C ALA A 39 9.16 12.28 -7.60
N GLY A 40 8.95 11.38 -8.56
CA GLY A 40 7.97 11.58 -9.64
C GLY A 40 8.38 12.68 -10.63
N VAL A 41 7.50 12.91 -11.60
CA VAL A 41 7.65 13.94 -12.64
C VAL A 41 6.57 15.00 -12.40
N PRO A 42 6.93 16.25 -12.06
CA PRO A 42 5.96 17.31 -11.84
C PRO A 42 4.96 17.43 -13.00
N GLY A 43 3.66 17.39 -12.69
CA GLY A 43 2.57 17.48 -13.66
C GLY A 43 2.19 16.18 -14.39
N ALA A 44 2.97 15.12 -14.28
CA ALA A 44 2.68 13.83 -14.94
C ALA A 44 2.53 12.66 -13.96
N PHE A 45 3.49 12.51 -13.03
CA PHE A 45 3.50 11.42 -12.05
C PHE A 45 3.88 11.99 -10.67
N PRO A 46 3.01 11.88 -9.64
CA PRO A 46 3.29 12.48 -8.34
C PRO A 46 4.44 11.76 -7.61
N SER A 47 5.02 12.43 -6.62
CA SER A 47 5.99 11.82 -5.71
C SER A 47 5.33 10.72 -4.87
N LEU A 48 5.97 9.55 -4.78
CA LEU A 48 5.57 8.48 -3.88
C LEU A 48 5.95 8.75 -2.42
N LYS A 49 6.80 9.76 -2.18
CA LYS A 49 7.18 10.22 -0.83
C LYS A 49 6.12 11.14 -0.22
N THR A 50 5.11 11.51 -0.99
CA THR A 50 4.08 12.44 -0.53
C THR A 50 2.93 11.65 0.07
N GLU A 51 2.53 12.04 1.28
CA GLU A 51 1.35 11.47 1.93
C GLU A 51 0.10 11.64 1.05
N PRO A 52 -0.75 10.59 0.90
CA PRO A 52 -1.96 10.67 0.09
C PRO A 52 -2.90 11.82 0.50
N ALA A 53 -3.00 12.13 1.80
CA ALA A 53 -3.80 13.25 2.29
C ALA A 53 -3.28 14.61 1.76
N ALA A 54 -1.96 14.78 1.65
CA ALA A 54 -1.36 16.00 1.12
C ALA A 54 -1.59 16.15 -0.40
N LEU A 55 -1.72 15.04 -1.13
CA LEU A 55 -2.17 15.05 -2.53
C LEU A 55 -3.66 15.41 -2.61
N ALA A 56 -4.51 14.86 -1.74
CA ALA A 56 -5.95 15.11 -1.75
C ALA A 56 -6.34 16.58 -1.50
N ALA A 57 -5.54 17.29 -0.69
CA ALA A 57 -5.74 18.69 -0.37
C ALA A 57 -5.50 19.63 -1.57
N LYS A 58 -4.78 19.18 -2.61
CA LYS A 58 -4.53 19.97 -3.82
C LYS A 58 -5.64 19.73 -4.85
N PRO A 59 -6.16 20.78 -5.51
CA PRO A 59 -7.21 20.64 -6.54
C PRO A 59 -6.89 19.59 -7.60
N ASP A 60 -5.67 19.59 -8.14
CA ASP A 60 -5.23 18.61 -9.14
C ASP A 60 -4.70 17.31 -8.54
N GLY A 61 -4.32 17.29 -7.26
CA GLY A 61 -3.74 16.11 -6.63
C GLY A 61 -4.72 14.95 -6.49
N ARG A 62 -6.02 15.23 -6.38
CA ARG A 62 -7.09 14.21 -6.35
C ARG A 62 -7.17 13.36 -7.63
N ARG A 63 -6.68 13.87 -8.76
CA ARG A 63 -6.62 13.15 -10.04
C ARG A 63 -5.71 11.92 -9.96
N PHE A 64 -4.74 11.93 -9.06
CA PHE A 64 -3.81 10.81 -8.85
C PHE A 64 -4.28 9.80 -7.79
N LEU A 65 -5.37 10.12 -7.07
CA LEU A 65 -5.94 9.26 -6.02
C LEU A 65 -7.21 8.53 -6.49
N SER A 66 -7.72 8.91 -7.66
CA SER A 66 -8.85 8.25 -8.30
C SER A 66 -8.29 7.20 -9.26
N PHE A 67 -8.46 5.93 -8.91
CA PHE A 67 -8.30 4.82 -9.85
C PHE A 67 -9.67 4.63 -10.56
N PRO A 68 -9.75 4.59 -11.90
CA PRO A 68 -10.91 4.02 -12.57
C PRO A 68 -11.01 2.50 -12.32
#